data_AF-A0A0C2F1U6-F1
#
_entry.id   AF-A0A0C2F1U6-F1
#
_cell.length_a   1.000
_cell.length_b   1.000
_cell.length_c   1.000
_cell.angle_alpha   90.00
_cell.angle_beta   90.00
_cell.angle_gamma   90.00
#
_symmetry.space_group_name_H-M   'P 1'
#
loop_
_entity.id
_entity.type
_entity.pdbx_description
1 polymer ?
#
loop_
_entity_poly.entity_id
_entity_poly.type
_entity_poly.pdbx_seq_one_letter_code
_entity_poly.pdbx_strand_id
1 'polypeptide(L)'
;MATRPQRANCDNAAGDSADAISQFAFKAESVTASVSSGPQDIDPWTLLDPTDVIGKMRKDFDELIASKKWQERKEAVDSMLSIMENSPRVAMSPELQQVISTLTKVLEKDVNINVSSVCAKVLAKLATSMRTDFAAVVPK
;
A
#
# COMPACT_ATOMS: atom_id res chain seq x y z
N MET A 1 -35.60 -37.77 40.54
CA MET A 1 -35.76 -36.30 40.66
C MET A 1 -34.57 -35.63 40.00
N ALA A 2 -34.82 -34.47 39.36
CA ALA A 2 -33.90 -33.58 38.65
C ALA A 2 -33.53 -33.95 37.19
N THR A 3 -34.47 -33.62 36.30
CA THR A 3 -34.36 -33.37 34.86
C THR A 3 -33.27 -32.34 34.53
N ARG A 4 -32.47 -32.56 33.48
CA ARG A 4 -31.61 -31.53 32.84
C ARG A 4 -31.93 -31.47 31.34
N PRO A 5 -32.08 -30.27 30.74
CA PRO A 5 -32.86 -30.08 29.52
C PRO A 5 -32.06 -30.27 28.23
N GLN A 6 -32.79 -30.68 27.19
CA GLN A 6 -32.38 -30.76 25.79
C GLN A 6 -31.93 -29.37 25.31
N ARG A 7 -30.66 -29.21 24.91
CA ARG A 7 -30.22 -28.03 24.14
C ARG A 7 -30.36 -28.35 22.66
N ALA A 8 -31.09 -27.45 21.99
CA ALA A 8 -31.46 -27.48 20.59
C ALA A 8 -30.24 -27.51 19.65
N ASN A 9 -30.43 -28.25 18.56
CA ASN A 9 -29.65 -28.19 17.35
C ASN A 9 -29.87 -26.83 16.67
N CYS A 10 -28.78 -26.12 16.37
CA CYS A 10 -28.75 -25.14 15.30
C CYS A 10 -27.51 -25.41 14.43
N ASP A 11 -27.71 -26.25 13.42
CA ASP A 11 -26.98 -26.18 12.17
C ASP A 11 -26.94 -24.72 11.69
N ASN A 12 -25.73 -24.17 11.54
CA ASN A 12 -25.45 -23.24 10.46
C ASN A 12 -23.92 -23.08 10.29
N ALA A 13 -23.46 -23.60 9.15
CA ALA A 13 -22.35 -23.10 8.34
C ALA A 13 -21.05 -22.73 9.09
N ALA A 14 -20.29 -23.75 9.50
CA ALA A 14 -18.83 -23.62 9.52
C ALA A 14 -18.35 -23.62 8.05
N GLY A 15 -18.43 -22.45 7.42
CA GLY A 15 -17.73 -22.18 6.17
C GLY A 15 -16.24 -22.21 6.43
N ASP A 16 -15.62 -23.32 6.05
CA ASP A 16 -14.20 -23.40 5.77
C ASP A 16 -13.84 -22.26 4.81
N SER A 17 -13.06 -21.30 5.30
CA SER A 17 -12.38 -20.33 4.44
C SER A 17 -10.91 -20.33 4.83
N ALA A 18 -10.33 -21.51 4.71
CA ALA A 18 -8.90 -21.68 4.61
C ALA A 18 -8.46 -21.42 3.15
N ASP A 19 -8.64 -20.21 2.61
CA ASP A 19 -8.03 -19.88 1.31
C ASP A 19 -8.00 -18.36 1.06
N ALA A 20 -7.03 -17.68 1.68
CA ALA A 20 -6.63 -16.34 1.24
C ALA A 20 -5.20 -15.97 1.69
N ILE A 21 -4.24 -16.89 1.54
CA ILE A 21 -2.81 -16.53 1.55
C ILE A 21 -2.15 -17.17 0.33
N SER A 22 -2.68 -16.89 -0.85
CA SER A 22 -2.03 -17.25 -2.11
C SER A 22 -2.28 -16.16 -3.15
N GLN A 23 -1.77 -14.97 -2.87
CA GLN A 23 -1.66 -13.89 -3.85
C GLN A 23 -0.64 -12.82 -3.43
N PHE A 24 0.50 -13.24 -2.88
CA PHE A 24 1.68 -12.38 -2.84
C PHE A 24 2.79 -13.04 -3.65
N ALA A 25 2.51 -13.18 -4.95
CA ALA A 25 3.57 -13.32 -5.93
C ALA A 25 4.33 -11.98 -5.96
N PHE A 26 5.39 -11.89 -5.15
CA PHE A 26 6.45 -10.92 -5.38
C PHE A 26 7.05 -11.26 -6.75
N LYS A 27 6.50 -10.67 -7.80
CA LYS A 27 7.11 -10.67 -9.13
C LYS A 27 8.35 -9.79 -9.02
N ALA A 28 9.44 -10.39 -8.56
CA ALA A 28 10.78 -9.85 -8.71
C ALA A 28 11.10 -9.89 -10.21
N GLU A 29 10.68 -8.87 -10.95
CA GLU A 29 11.20 -8.67 -12.28
C GLU A 29 12.64 -8.21 -12.11
N SER A 30 13.55 -9.17 -12.33
CA SER A 30 14.97 -8.94 -12.51
C SER A 30 15.13 -7.90 -13.63
N VAL A 31 15.40 -6.65 -13.26
CA VAL A 31 15.88 -5.62 -14.20
C VAL A 31 17.21 -6.12 -14.74
N THR A 32 17.17 -6.70 -15.94
CA THR A 32 18.34 -6.91 -16.75
C THR A 32 18.77 -5.54 -17.23
N ALA A 33 19.82 -4.99 -16.62
CA ALA A 33 20.51 -3.82 -17.12
C ALA A 33 21.18 -4.19 -18.45
N SER A 34 20.41 -4.16 -19.54
CA SER A 34 20.91 -4.27 -20.90
C SER A 34 21.26 -2.88 -21.40
N VAL A 35 22.55 -2.54 -21.33
CA VAL A 35 23.11 -1.37 -22.00
C VAL A 35 23.06 -1.63 -23.50
N SER A 36 22.21 -0.89 -24.22
CA SER A 36 22.23 -0.85 -25.69
C SER A 36 22.23 0.61 -26.15
N SER A 37 23.26 0.98 -26.91
CA SER A 37 23.45 2.28 -27.52
C SER A 37 22.91 2.26 -28.95
N GLY A 38 21.85 3.03 -29.25
CA GLY A 38 21.21 3.18 -30.57
C GLY A 38 19.98 4.11 -30.49
N PRO A 39 19.50 4.72 -31.59
CA PRO A 39 18.76 5.98 -31.56
C PRO A 39 17.31 5.83 -31.08
N GLN A 40 17.02 6.43 -29.92
CA GLN A 40 15.69 6.73 -29.35
C GLN A 40 14.78 5.52 -29.07
N ASP A 41 15.25 4.57 -28.26
CA ASP A 41 14.36 3.75 -27.43
C ASP A 41 13.78 4.65 -26.34
N ILE A 42 12.67 5.33 -26.65
CA ILE A 42 11.96 6.18 -25.69
C ILE A 42 11.40 5.26 -24.60
N ASP A 43 11.91 5.37 -23.37
CA ASP A 43 11.41 4.62 -22.22
C ASP A 43 9.91 4.89 -22.04
N PRO A 44 9.04 3.86 -22.14
CA PRO A 44 7.60 4.00 -21.96
C PRO A 44 7.22 4.74 -20.68
N TRP A 45 8.03 4.64 -19.62
CA TRP A 45 7.79 5.36 -18.36
C TRP A 45 7.90 6.89 -18.51
N THR A 46 8.80 7.38 -19.37
CA THR A 46 9.00 8.82 -19.61
C THR A 46 7.85 9.45 -20.41
N LEU A 47 7.11 8.63 -21.14
CA LEU A 47 5.93 9.01 -21.92
C LEU A 47 4.64 9.09 -21.09
N LEU A 48 4.62 8.51 -19.88
CA LEU A 48 3.46 8.61 -19.01
C LEU A 48 3.42 9.96 -18.30
N ASP A 49 2.24 10.53 -18.17
CA ASP A 49 2.08 11.79 -17.46
C ASP A 49 2.30 11.60 -15.95
N PRO A 50 3.10 12.48 -15.30
CA PRO A 50 3.26 12.47 -13.86
C PRO A 50 1.90 12.60 -13.18
N THR A 51 1.52 11.57 -12.42
CA THR A 51 0.28 11.60 -11.66
C THR A 51 0.50 12.35 -10.34
N ASP A 52 -0.32 13.37 -10.10
CA ASP A 52 -0.46 13.93 -8.77
C ASP A 52 -1.31 12.99 -7.90
N VAL A 53 -0.66 12.44 -6.89
CA VAL A 53 -1.22 11.48 -5.94
C VAL A 53 -2.05 12.18 -4.90
N ILE A 54 -1.64 13.39 -4.52
CA ILE A 54 -2.31 14.18 -3.48
C ILE A 54 -3.69 14.62 -3.98
N GLY A 55 -3.79 15.08 -5.23
CA GLY A 55 -5.07 15.40 -5.85
C GLY A 55 -6.03 14.22 -6.02
N LYS A 56 -5.54 12.98 -6.04
CA LYS A 56 -6.36 11.75 -6.11
C LYS A 56 -6.66 11.14 -4.74
N MET A 57 -6.01 11.63 -3.68
CA MET A 57 -6.16 11.11 -2.34
C MET A 57 -7.50 11.52 -1.73
N ARG A 58 -8.02 10.68 -0.84
CA ARG A 58 -9.20 10.99 -0.04
C ARG A 58 -8.83 12.09 0.97
N LYS A 59 -9.72 13.08 1.13
CA LYS A 59 -9.50 14.25 2.01
C LYS A 59 -9.45 13.91 3.50
N ASP A 60 -9.95 12.75 3.87
CA ASP A 60 -9.99 12.21 5.24
C ASP A 60 -8.73 11.40 5.59
N PHE A 61 -7.73 11.33 4.70
CA PHE A 61 -6.54 10.51 4.91
C PHE A 61 -5.83 10.83 6.23
N ASP A 62 -5.60 12.11 6.51
CA ASP A 62 -4.94 12.55 7.75
C ASP A 62 -5.76 12.24 9.01
N GLU A 63 -7.09 12.23 8.90
CA GLU A 63 -7.97 11.85 10.01
C GLU A 63 -7.97 10.34 10.24
N LEU A 64 -8.08 9.55 9.17
CA LEU A 64 -8.12 8.10 9.24
C LEU A 64 -6.79 7.51 9.70
N ILE A 65 -5.65 8.06 9.25
CA ILE A 65 -4.32 7.60 9.68
C ILE A 65 -4.04 7.91 11.16
N ALA A 66 -4.67 8.97 11.70
CA ALA A 66 -4.60 9.33 13.11
C ALA A 66 -5.62 8.57 13.98
N SER A 67 -6.51 7.78 13.38
CA SER A 67 -7.55 7.07 14.12
C SER A 67 -6.99 6.04 15.10
N LYS A 68 -7.67 5.90 16.25
CA LYS A 68 -7.39 4.85 17.23
C LYS A 68 -7.80 3.46 16.74
N LYS A 69 -8.72 3.38 15.77
CA LYS A 69 -9.15 2.12 15.16
C LYS A 69 -8.16 1.75 14.06
N TRP A 70 -7.40 0.68 14.27
CA TRP A 70 -6.40 0.21 13.31
C TRP A 70 -7.00 -0.11 11.92
N GLN A 71 -8.29 -0.47 11.85
CA GLN A 71 -8.98 -0.73 10.59
C GLN A 71 -9.12 0.54 9.74
N GLU A 72 -9.43 1.68 10.36
CA GLU A 72 -9.50 2.99 9.68
C GLU A 72 -8.11 3.41 9.20
N ARG A 73 -7.06 3.20 10.02
CA ARG A 73 -5.67 3.43 9.58
C ARG A 73 -5.29 2.56 8.38
N LYS A 74 -5.63 1.28 8.41
CA LYS A 74 -5.39 0.36 7.30
C LYS A 74 -6.14 0.79 6.04
N GLU A 75 -7.41 1.19 6.16
CA GLU A 75 -8.22 1.66 5.03
C GLU A 75 -7.63 2.92 4.38
N ALA A 76 -7.07 3.85 5.17
CA ALA A 76 -6.38 5.02 4.66
C ALA A 76 -5.19 4.62 3.77
N VAL A 77 -4.35 3.71 4.25
CA VAL A 77 -3.16 3.25 3.55
C VAL A 77 -3.49 2.33 2.36
N ASP A 78 -4.52 1.49 2.46
CA ASP A 78 -5.01 0.66 1.34
C ASP A 78 -5.56 1.54 0.20
N SER A 79 -6.28 2.61 0.54
CA SER A 79 -6.79 3.56 -0.46
C SER A 79 -5.63 4.24 -1.21
N MET A 80 -4.57 4.61 -0.48
CA MET A 80 -3.35 5.10 -1.10
C MET A 80 -2.66 4.06 -1.98
N LEU A 81 -2.59 2.80 -1.54
CA LEU A 81 -1.99 1.71 -2.31
C LEU A 81 -2.71 1.53 -3.66
N SER A 82 -4.04 1.55 -3.65
CA SER A 82 -4.85 1.44 -4.87
C SER A 82 -4.55 2.59 -5.87
N ILE A 83 -4.38 3.82 -5.38
CA ILE A 83 -3.97 4.95 -6.22
C ILE A 83 -2.57 4.70 -6.82
N MET A 84 -1.64 4.18 -6.02
CA MET A 84 -0.27 3.86 -6.45
C MET A 84 -0.20 2.74 -7.48
N GLU A 85 -1.05 1.73 -7.39
CA GLU A 85 -1.10 0.65 -8.37
C GLU A 85 -1.54 1.14 -9.76
N ASN A 86 -2.36 2.19 -9.81
CA ASN A 86 -2.81 2.82 -11.05
C ASN A 86 -1.90 3.98 -11.52
N SER A 87 -0.86 4.31 -10.74
CA SER A 87 -0.01 5.50 -10.96
C SER A 87 1.46 5.12 -11.10
N PRO A 88 1.89 4.57 -12.25
CA PRO A 88 3.26 4.11 -12.47
C PRO A 88 4.32 5.23 -12.51
N ARG A 89 3.90 6.49 -12.76
CA ARG A 89 4.75 7.69 -12.67
C ARG A 89 4.09 8.70 -11.73
N VAL A 90 4.80 9.08 -10.67
CA VAL A 90 4.31 9.99 -9.64
C VAL A 90 5.05 11.32 -9.71
N ALA A 91 4.31 12.43 -9.63
CA ALA A 91 4.89 13.76 -9.53
C ALA A 91 5.44 13.99 -8.11
N MET A 92 6.67 14.50 -8.01
CA MET A 92 7.24 14.92 -6.73
C MET A 92 6.60 16.25 -6.30
N SER A 93 5.82 16.24 -5.22
CA SER A 93 5.25 17.43 -4.61
C SER A 93 5.69 17.55 -3.14
N PRO A 94 5.85 18.77 -2.58
CA PRO A 94 6.21 18.94 -1.16
C PRO A 94 5.22 18.25 -0.21
N GLU A 95 3.93 18.24 -0.57
CA GLU A 95 2.87 17.57 0.19
C GLU A 95 3.03 16.04 0.17
N LEU A 96 3.43 15.46 -0.96
CA LEU A 96 3.76 14.03 -1.02
C LEU A 96 4.95 13.67 -0.12
N GLN A 97 5.95 14.54 0.00
CA GLN A 97 7.06 14.31 0.93
C GLN A 97 6.59 14.27 2.40
N GLN A 98 5.63 15.13 2.74
CA GLN A 98 5.01 15.12 4.06
C GLN A 98 4.25 13.82 4.32
N VAL A 99 3.52 13.32 3.32
CA VAL A 99 2.82 12.02 3.39
C VAL A 99 3.81 10.86 3.54
N ILE A 100 4.90 10.84 2.76
CA ILE A 100 5.96 9.82 2.88
C ILE A 100 6.56 9.81 4.29
N SER A 101 6.79 11.00 4.86
CA SER A 101 7.26 11.14 6.23
C SER A 101 6.25 10.61 7.25
N THR A 102 4.95 10.86 7.05
CA THR A 102 3.87 10.30 7.87
C THR A 102 3.82 8.77 7.77
N LEU A 103 3.88 8.21 6.55
CA LEU A 103 3.93 6.76 6.32
C LEU A 103 5.15 6.12 7.00
N THR A 104 6.31 6.77 6.94
CA THR A 104 7.52 6.29 7.62
C THR A 104 7.33 6.25 9.14
N LYS A 105 6.69 7.27 9.74
CA LYS A 105 6.35 7.27 11.17
C LYS A 105 5.36 6.17 11.54
N VAL A 106 4.35 5.93 10.69
CA VAL A 106 3.39 4.83 10.88
C VAL A 106 4.12 3.49 10.84
N LEU A 107 5.05 3.30 9.90
CA LEU A 107 5.86 2.09 9.81
C LEU A 107 6.72 1.86 11.06
N GLU A 108 7.25 2.92 11.67
CA GLU A 108 8.09 2.85 12.88
C GLU A 108 7.29 2.68 14.18
N LYS A 109 6.14 3.37 14.30
CA LYS A 109 5.40 3.49 15.58
C LYS A 109 4.11 2.67 15.64
N ASP A 110 3.54 2.23 14.52
CA ASP A 110 2.28 1.49 14.54
C ASP A 110 2.51 0.05 15.04
N VAL A 111 1.83 -0.28 16.14
CA VAL A 111 1.91 -1.58 16.80
C VAL A 111 1.24 -2.68 15.96
N ASN A 112 0.35 -2.34 15.04
CA ASN A 112 -0.38 -3.31 14.24
C ASN A 112 0.34 -3.64 12.92
N ILE A 113 0.88 -4.86 12.83
CA ILE A 113 1.59 -5.36 11.65
C ILE A 113 0.76 -5.31 10.35
N ASN A 114 -0.57 -5.40 10.43
CA ASN A 114 -1.43 -5.32 9.26
C ASN A 114 -1.36 -3.92 8.63
N VAL A 115 -1.29 -2.86 9.44
CA VAL A 115 -1.13 -1.48 8.95
C VAL A 115 0.29 -1.29 8.42
N SER A 116 1.29 -1.72 9.20
CA SER A 116 2.72 -1.60 8.83
C SER A 116 3.05 -2.32 7.52
N SER A 117 2.47 -3.50 7.28
CA SER A 117 2.72 -4.28 6.06
C SER A 117 2.16 -3.61 4.81
N VAL A 118 0.99 -2.97 4.88
CA VAL A 118 0.41 -2.21 3.76
C VAL A 118 1.21 -0.93 3.54
N CYS A 119 1.62 -0.26 4.62
CA CYS A 119 2.44 0.95 4.56
C CYS A 119 3.78 0.69 3.85
N ALA A 120 4.44 -0.41 4.16
CA ALA A 120 5.66 -0.83 3.47
C ALA A 120 5.45 -1.05 1.97
N LYS A 121 4.30 -1.62 1.56
CA LYS A 121 3.95 -1.81 0.14
C LYS A 121 3.76 -0.48 -0.58
N VAL A 122 3.08 0.48 0.06
CA VAL A 122 2.91 1.84 -0.50
C VAL A 122 4.27 2.51 -0.71
N LEU A 123 5.15 2.46 0.29
CA LEU A 123 6.50 3.02 0.17
C LEU A 123 7.33 2.34 -0.92
N ALA A 124 7.25 1.01 -1.07
CA ALA A 124 7.93 0.28 -2.15
C ALA A 124 7.42 0.66 -3.54
N LYS A 125 6.10 0.87 -3.69
CA LYS A 125 5.49 1.34 -4.94
C LYS A 125 5.92 2.78 -5.26
N LEU A 126 5.96 3.65 -4.27
CA LEU A 126 6.46 5.03 -4.41
C LEU A 126 7.93 5.05 -4.85
N ALA A 127 8.78 4.22 -4.25
CA ALA A 127 10.18 4.12 -4.66
C ALA A 127 10.31 3.67 -6.12
N THR A 128 9.50 2.70 -6.55
CA THR A 128 9.49 2.22 -7.94
C THR A 128 8.96 3.27 -8.92
N SER A 129 7.93 4.03 -8.52
CA SER A 129 7.27 5.02 -9.38
C SER A 129 8.01 6.35 -9.49
N MET A 130 8.86 6.69 -8.52
CA MET A 130 9.70 7.92 -8.52
C MET A 130 11.15 7.66 -8.94
N ARG A 131 11.63 6.40 -8.89
CA ARG A 131 12.98 5.97 -9.26
C ARG A 131 14.07 6.83 -8.58
N THR A 132 14.69 7.76 -9.31
CA THR A 132 15.80 8.61 -8.83
C THR A 132 15.35 9.71 -7.87
N ASP A 133 14.10 10.17 -7.99
CA ASP A 133 13.58 11.29 -7.20
C ASP A 133 13.28 10.89 -5.75
N PHE A 134 13.14 9.58 -5.51
CA PHE A 134 12.91 9.05 -4.16
C PHE A 134 14.11 9.27 -3.23
N ALA A 135 15.33 9.39 -3.76
CA ALA A 135 16.53 9.58 -2.94
C ALA A 135 16.49 10.88 -2.09
N ALA A 136 15.72 11.88 -2.51
CA ALA A 136 15.56 13.14 -1.79
C ALA A 136 14.61 13.04 -0.58
N VAL A 137 13.72 12.04 -0.55
CA VAL A 137 12.68 11.86 0.49
C VAL A 137 13.05 10.84 1.55
N VAL A 138 14.13 10.08 1.36
CA VAL A 138 14.61 9.12 2.35
C VAL A 138 15.16 9.88 3.56
N PRO A 139 14.67 9.60 4.79
CA PRO A 139 15.24 10.17 6.01
C PRO A 139 16.72 9.82 6.10
N LYS A 140 17.57 10.81 6.38
CA LYS A 140 19.02 10.63 6.57
C LYS A 140 19.35 10.22 7.99
#